data_AF-X0U2V2-F1
#
_entry.id   AF-X0U2V2-F1
#
_cell.length_a   1.000
_cell.length_b   1.000
_cell.length_c   1.000
_cell.angle_alpha   90.00
_cell.angle_beta   90.00
_cell.angle_gamma   90.00
#
_symmetry.space_group_name_H-M   'P 1'
#
loop_
_entity.id
_entity.type
_entity.pdbx_description
1 polymer ?
#
loop_
_entity_poly.entity_id
_entity_poly.type
_entity_poly.pdbx_seq_one_letter_code
_entity_poly.pdbx_strand_id
1 'polypeptide(L)'
;RQLTMREIADVLAHEIAHIRNGDLALMSVADVVSRLVQVLYYLGLFLLALNLFRIVVDEELISWWAIAILVAAPAVMNLLQLSLSKQREFDADRTAALLTGDPLGLASAITRLDTSTGHIIDDILPPVPARRVPQPSMLRCHPAANLRVARLRKLEAPPVPPLDIAEEPRISLVGVGPIAMRARYRWPGVWF
;
A
#
# COMPACT_ATOMS: atom_id res chain seq x y z
N ARG A 1 -18.02 6.24 9.10
CA ARG A 1 -18.43 4.81 9.17
C ARG A 1 -17.61 4.16 10.26
N GLN A 2 -18.22 3.28 11.07
CA GLN A 2 -17.53 2.60 12.16
C GLN A 2 -17.48 1.11 11.83
N LEU A 3 -16.30 0.51 11.96
CA LEU A 3 -16.11 -0.94 11.89
C LEU A 3 -16.71 -1.59 13.14
N THR A 4 -17.18 -2.83 13.01
CA THR A 4 -17.58 -3.65 14.16
C THR A 4 -16.32 -4.11 14.91
N MET A 5 -16.45 -4.53 16.17
CA MET A 5 -15.29 -5.00 16.94
C MET A 5 -14.63 -6.24 16.30
N ARG A 6 -15.45 -7.11 15.72
CA ARG A 6 -15.03 -8.23 14.86
C ARG A 6 -14.09 -7.78 13.72
N GLU A 7 -14.51 -6.78 12.94
CA GLU A 7 -13.71 -6.26 11.84
C GLU A 7 -12.45 -5.52 12.29
N ILE A 8 -12.54 -4.82 13.43
CA ILE A 8 -11.37 -4.16 14.01
C ILE A 8 -10.32 -5.21 14.39
N ALA A 9 -10.74 -6.33 14.98
CA ALA A 9 -9.82 -7.40 15.30
C ALA A 9 -9.19 -8.04 14.06
N ASP A 10 -9.95 -8.20 12.98
CA ASP A 10 -9.41 -8.69 11.70
C ASP A 10 -8.37 -7.74 11.10
N VAL A 11 -8.63 -6.42 11.14
CA VAL A 11 -7.66 -5.40 10.68
C VAL A 11 -6.44 -5.38 11.59
N LEU A 12 -6.60 -5.47 12.91
CA LEU A 12 -5.46 -5.55 13.83
C LEU A 12 -4.65 -6.83 13.64
N ALA A 13 -5.30 -7.96 13.37
CA ALA A 13 -4.61 -9.20 13.06
C ALA A 13 -3.80 -9.10 11.77
N HIS A 14 -4.26 -8.34 10.79
CA HIS A 14 -3.50 -7.99 9.58
C HIS A 14 -2.26 -7.16 9.89
N GLU A 15 -2.37 -6.11 10.72
CA GLU A 15 -1.21 -5.32 11.14
C GLU A 15 -0.20 -6.15 11.96
N ILE A 16 -0.69 -7.02 12.85
CA ILE A 16 0.16 -7.96 13.60
C ILE A 16 0.85 -8.94 12.64
N ALA A 17 0.17 -9.38 11.58
CA ALA A 17 0.77 -10.24 10.57
C ALA A 17 1.93 -9.54 9.84
N HIS A 18 1.82 -8.26 9.51
CA HIS A 18 2.95 -7.49 8.93
C HIS A 18 4.16 -7.47 9.86
N ILE A 19 3.94 -7.25 11.16
CA ILE A 19 5.01 -7.24 12.17
C ILE A 19 5.64 -8.64 12.26
N ARG A 20 4.81 -9.69 12.37
CA ARG A 20 5.26 -11.08 12.50
C ARG A 20 6.06 -11.54 11.27
N ASN A 21 5.63 -11.14 10.08
CA ASN A 21 6.28 -11.51 8.82
C ASN A 21 7.55 -10.68 8.54
N GLY A 22 7.83 -9.66 9.36
CA GLY A 22 9.01 -8.83 9.22
C GLY A 22 8.96 -7.93 7.99
N ASP A 23 7.77 -7.51 7.57
CA ASP A 23 7.59 -6.80 6.30
C ASP A 23 8.33 -5.45 6.27
N LEU A 24 8.44 -4.77 7.41
CA LEU A 24 9.24 -3.55 7.56
C LEU A 24 10.73 -3.79 7.27
N ALA A 25 11.29 -4.89 7.80
CA ALA A 25 12.68 -5.24 7.55
C ALA A 25 12.90 -5.58 6.08
N LEU A 26 12.00 -6.36 5.48
CA LEU A 26 12.08 -6.72 4.06
C LEU A 26 11.98 -5.50 3.14
N MET A 27 11.05 -4.58 3.42
CA MET A 27 10.90 -3.33 2.67
C MET A 27 12.14 -2.45 2.82
N SER A 28 12.74 -2.36 4.01
CA SER A 28 13.98 -1.61 4.20
C SER A 28 15.16 -2.16 3.38
N VAL A 29 15.25 -3.49 3.24
CA VAL A 29 16.26 -4.12 2.38
C VAL A 29 15.97 -3.78 0.93
N ALA A 30 14.71 -3.86 0.49
CA ALA A 30 14.32 -3.48 -0.87
C ALA A 30 14.64 -2.00 -1.17
N ASP A 31 14.45 -1.10 -0.21
CA ASP A 31 14.82 0.32 -0.32
C ASP A 31 16.32 0.51 -0.49
N VAL A 32 17.14 -0.22 0.28
CA VAL A 32 18.60 -0.16 0.15
C VAL A 32 19.04 -0.62 -1.24
N VAL A 33 18.50 -1.74 -1.74
CA VAL A 33 18.83 -2.21 -3.11
C VAL A 33 18.35 -1.20 -4.15
N SER A 34 17.22 -0.53 -3.92
CA SER A 34 16.70 0.49 -4.83
C SER A 34 17.61 1.71 -4.92
N ARG A 35 18.20 2.11 -3.79
CA ARG A 35 19.23 3.17 -3.77
C ARG A 35 20.48 2.76 -4.55
N LEU A 36 20.91 1.50 -4.47
CA LEU A 36 22.03 1.00 -5.28
C LEU A 36 21.70 1.03 -6.77
N VAL A 37 20.49 0.60 -7.16
CA VAL A 37 20.02 0.69 -8.55
C VAL A 37 19.97 2.14 -9.02
N GLN A 38 19.61 3.09 -8.15
CA GLN A 38 19.60 4.51 -8.47
C GLN A 38 21.01 5.06 -8.75
N VAL A 39 22.04 4.59 -8.04
CA VAL A 39 23.44 4.91 -8.33
C VAL A 39 23.84 4.40 -9.72
N LEU A 40 23.45 3.16 -10.05
CA LEU A 40 23.70 2.58 -11.37
C LEU A 40 23.00 3.36 -12.49
N TYR A 41 21.80 3.88 -12.24
CA TYR A 41 21.11 4.77 -13.17
C TYR A 41 21.89 6.05 -13.43
N TYR A 42 22.42 6.70 -12.38
CA TYR A 42 23.24 7.90 -12.56
C TYR A 42 24.54 7.60 -13.32
N LEU A 43 25.14 6.44 -13.09
CA LEU A 43 26.24 5.95 -13.93
C LEU A 43 25.80 5.79 -15.39
N GLY A 44 24.62 5.21 -15.65
CA GLY A 44 24.05 5.10 -16.99
C GLY A 44 23.89 6.47 -17.68
N LEU A 45 23.36 7.46 -16.97
CA LEU A 45 23.24 8.84 -17.49
C LEU A 45 24.61 9.49 -17.75
N PHE A 46 25.59 9.25 -16.88
CA PHE A 46 26.95 9.72 -17.08
C PHE A 46 27.58 9.11 -18.33
N LEU A 47 27.45 7.79 -18.51
CA LEU A 47 27.93 7.08 -19.71
C LEU A 47 27.21 7.55 -20.97
N LEU A 48 25.91 7.85 -20.88
CA LEU A 48 25.14 8.45 -21.96
C LEU A 48 25.71 9.81 -22.39
N ALA A 49 25.96 10.71 -21.44
CA ALA A 49 26.55 12.02 -21.70
C ALA A 49 27.96 11.90 -22.30
N LEU A 50 28.76 10.96 -21.79
CA LEU A 50 30.09 10.67 -22.30
C LEU A 50 30.04 10.10 -23.73
N ASN A 51 29.07 9.25 -24.06
CA ASN A 51 28.86 8.80 -25.44
C ASN A 51 28.52 9.96 -26.37
N LEU A 52 27.65 10.88 -25.95
CA LEU A 52 27.32 12.07 -26.76
C LEU A 52 28.57 12.93 -27.04
N PHE A 53 29.46 13.09 -26.06
CA PHE A 53 30.72 13.79 -26.26
C PHE A 53 31.65 13.04 -27.23
N ARG A 54 31.77 11.71 -27.09
CA ARG A 54 32.62 10.88 -27.96
C ARG A 54 32.18 10.89 -29.42
N ILE A 55 30.87 11.03 -29.70
CA ILE A 55 30.36 11.25 -31.07
C ILE A 55 30.95 12.52 -31.68
N VAL A 56 31.10 13.60 -30.90
CA VAL A 56 31.62 14.89 -31.39
C VAL A 56 33.12 14.81 -31.67
N VAL A 57 33.86 14.02 -30.90
CA VAL A 57 35.32 13.86 -31.01
C VAL A 57 35.70 12.68 -31.92
N ASP A 58 34.72 11.99 -32.51
CA ASP A 58 34.89 10.82 -33.38
C ASP A 58 35.66 9.67 -32.71
N GLU A 59 35.35 9.42 -31.42
CA GLU A 59 35.93 8.31 -30.64
C GLU A 59 34.99 7.08 -30.57
N GLU A 60 35.57 5.90 -30.33
CA GLU A 60 34.82 4.64 -30.17
C GLU A 60 33.78 4.74 -29.06
N LEU A 61 32.53 4.38 -29.34
CA LEU A 61 31.41 4.53 -28.40
C LEU A 61 31.33 3.37 -27.41
N ILE A 62 30.85 3.68 -26.20
CA ILE A 62 30.41 2.69 -25.23
C ILE A 62 29.12 2.04 -25.74
N SER A 63 28.94 0.75 -25.46
CA SER A 63 27.75 -0.01 -25.86
C SER A 63 26.45 0.68 -25.44
N TRP A 64 25.62 1.03 -26.44
CA TRP A 64 24.28 1.59 -26.23
C TRP A 64 23.37 0.66 -25.43
N TRP A 65 23.55 -0.67 -25.56
CA TRP A 65 22.81 -1.65 -24.78
C TRP A 65 23.14 -1.60 -23.30
N ALA A 66 24.42 -1.42 -22.94
CA ALA A 66 24.82 -1.31 -21.55
C ALA A 66 24.20 -0.06 -20.89
N ILE A 67 24.21 1.07 -21.60
CA ILE A 67 23.60 2.32 -21.15
C ILE A 67 22.08 2.17 -20.99
N ALA A 68 21.41 1.58 -21.98
CA ALA A 68 19.97 1.37 -21.94
C ALA A 68 19.53 0.52 -20.74
N ILE A 69 20.27 -0.55 -20.41
CA ILE A 69 19.99 -1.39 -19.25
C ILE A 69 20.11 -0.60 -17.95
N LEU A 70 21.18 0.20 -17.79
CA LEU A 70 21.39 1.02 -16.59
C LEU A 70 20.29 2.06 -16.40
N VAL A 71 19.86 2.71 -17.50
CA VAL A 71 18.79 3.70 -17.49
C VAL A 71 17.42 3.06 -17.19
N ALA A 72 17.18 1.84 -17.68
CA ALA A 72 15.93 1.12 -17.45
C ALA A 72 15.85 0.45 -16.07
N ALA A 73 16.97 0.24 -15.38
CA ALA A 73 17.03 -0.52 -14.13
C ALA A 73 16.08 -0.01 -13.01
N PRO A 74 15.93 1.30 -12.75
CA PRO A 74 14.98 1.79 -11.73
C PRO A 74 13.53 1.44 -12.05
N ALA A 75 13.12 1.45 -13.33
CA ALA A 75 11.77 1.09 -13.73
C ALA A 75 11.45 -0.36 -13.39
N VAL A 76 12.39 -1.28 -13.68
CA VAL A 76 12.28 -2.69 -13.30
C VAL A 76 12.23 -2.85 -11.79
N MET A 77 13.09 -2.12 -11.05
CA MET A 77 13.11 -2.17 -9.60
C MET A 77 11.78 -1.71 -8.98
N ASN A 78 11.18 -0.64 -9.49
CA ASN A 78 9.88 -0.16 -9.04
C ASN A 78 8.78 -1.20 -9.25
N LEU A 79 8.78 -1.90 -10.40
CA LEU A 79 7.82 -2.99 -10.65
C LEU A 79 8.01 -4.17 -9.69
N LEU A 80 9.26 -4.52 -9.38
CA LEU A 80 9.58 -5.56 -8.40
C LEU A 80 9.10 -5.17 -6.99
N GLN A 81 9.34 -3.93 -6.55
CA GLN A 81 8.86 -3.44 -5.26
C GLN A 81 7.32 -3.44 -5.17
N LEU A 82 6.64 -2.99 -6.23
CA LEU A 82 5.18 -3.04 -6.29
C LEU A 82 4.65 -4.48 -6.23
N SER A 83 5.32 -5.42 -6.92
CA SER A 83 4.98 -6.84 -6.86
C SER A 83 5.19 -7.41 -5.45
N LEU A 84 6.32 -7.07 -4.82
CA LEU A 84 6.66 -7.48 -3.46
C LEU A 84 5.62 -6.98 -2.45
N SER A 85 5.29 -5.68 -2.49
CA SER A 85 4.26 -5.07 -1.63
C SER A 85 2.91 -5.80 -1.76
N LYS A 86 2.48 -6.08 -2.99
CA LYS A 86 1.23 -6.83 -3.24
C LYS A 86 1.26 -8.23 -2.65
N GLN A 87 2.38 -8.94 -2.76
CA GLN A 87 2.51 -10.29 -2.20
C GLN A 87 2.43 -10.26 -0.66
N ARG A 88 3.11 -9.29 -0.03
CA ARG A 88 3.08 -9.13 1.44
C ARG A 88 1.69 -8.89 1.99
N GLU A 89 0.90 -8.07 1.32
CA GLU A 89 -0.51 -7.83 1.68
C GLU A 89 -1.35 -9.11 1.64
N PHE A 90 -1.15 -9.96 0.62
CA PHE A 90 -1.85 -11.25 0.53
C PHE A 90 -1.39 -12.25 1.59
N ASP A 91 -0.10 -12.25 1.94
CA ASP A 91 0.44 -13.09 3.00
C ASP A 91 -0.08 -12.64 4.38
N ALA A 92 -0.18 -11.32 4.59
CA ALA A 92 -0.77 -10.73 5.79
C ALA A 92 -2.27 -11.03 5.89
N ASP A 93 -3.03 -10.90 4.79
CA ASP A 93 -4.46 -11.28 4.73
C ASP A 93 -4.68 -12.74 5.12
N ARG A 94 -3.86 -13.65 4.58
CA ARG A 94 -3.94 -15.08 4.92
C ARG A 94 -3.60 -15.32 6.39
N THR A 95 -2.55 -14.68 6.88
CA THR A 95 -2.11 -14.85 8.27
C THR A 95 -3.15 -14.29 9.24
N ALA A 96 -3.76 -13.14 8.94
CA ALA A 96 -4.84 -12.56 9.71
C ALA A 96 -6.06 -13.49 9.77
N ALA A 97 -6.50 -14.02 8.64
CA ALA A 97 -7.59 -14.99 8.59
C ALA A 97 -7.30 -16.25 9.42
N LEU A 98 -6.06 -16.73 9.41
CA LEU A 98 -5.63 -17.86 10.24
C LEU A 98 -5.59 -17.51 11.74
N LEU A 99 -5.24 -16.27 12.09
CA LEU A 99 -5.17 -15.81 13.47
C LEU A 99 -6.55 -15.56 14.07
N THR A 100 -7.48 -14.98 13.30
CA THR A 100 -8.84 -14.65 13.78
C THR A 100 -9.85 -15.76 13.56
N GLY A 101 -9.54 -16.74 12.71
CA GLY A 101 -10.49 -17.76 12.29
C GLY A 101 -11.57 -17.23 11.34
N ASP A 102 -11.44 -15.98 10.87
CA ASP A 102 -12.53 -15.27 10.21
C ASP A 102 -12.13 -14.54 8.91
N PRO A 103 -11.92 -15.28 7.81
CA PRO A 103 -11.62 -14.69 6.51
C PRO A 103 -12.74 -13.78 5.99
N LEU A 104 -14.00 -14.02 6.39
CA LEU A 104 -15.16 -13.23 5.93
C LEU A 104 -15.30 -11.91 6.69
N GLY A 105 -14.95 -11.88 7.97
CA GLY A 105 -14.86 -10.65 8.76
C GLY A 105 -13.83 -9.69 8.18
N LEU A 106 -12.63 -10.19 7.85
CA LEU A 106 -11.60 -9.40 7.18
C LEU A 106 -12.07 -8.90 5.79
N ALA A 107 -12.72 -9.75 5.00
CA ALA A 107 -13.27 -9.34 3.71
C ALA A 107 -14.35 -8.25 3.84
N SER A 108 -15.19 -8.34 4.89
CA SER A 108 -16.18 -7.32 5.21
C SER A 108 -15.51 -6.00 5.64
N ALA A 109 -14.46 -6.07 6.47
CA ALA A 109 -13.70 -4.92 6.91
C ALA A 109 -13.07 -4.18 5.72
N ILE A 110 -12.39 -4.93 4.84
CA ILE A 110 -11.78 -4.41 3.59
C ILE A 110 -12.86 -3.76 2.73
N THR A 111 -14.02 -4.40 2.55
CA THR A 111 -15.12 -3.83 1.75
C THR A 111 -15.69 -2.54 2.35
N ARG A 112 -15.76 -2.45 3.69
CA ARG A 112 -16.21 -1.23 4.38
C ARG A 112 -15.18 -0.10 4.33
N LEU A 113 -13.90 -0.43 4.40
CA LEU A 113 -12.77 0.50 4.34
C LEU A 113 -12.47 0.97 2.91
N ASP A 114 -12.72 0.13 1.90
CA ASP A 114 -12.57 0.47 0.50
C ASP A 114 -13.56 1.57 0.12
N THR A 115 -13.08 2.81 0.24
CA THR A 115 -13.82 4.05 0.02
C THR A 115 -13.19 4.86 -1.10
N SER A 116 -12.31 4.26 -1.91
CA SER A 116 -11.61 4.98 -2.98
C SER A 116 -11.14 4.07 -4.10
N THR A 117 -12.01 3.94 -5.10
CA THR A 117 -11.58 4.51 -6.38
C THR A 117 -12.17 5.90 -6.41
N GLY A 118 -11.31 6.91 -6.25
CA GLY A 118 -11.68 8.30 -6.52
C GLY A 118 -12.47 8.33 -7.82
N HIS A 119 -13.59 9.06 -7.82
CA HIS A 119 -14.27 9.29 -9.08
C HIS A 119 -13.22 9.84 -10.05
N ILE A 120 -13.24 9.40 -11.30
CA ILE A 120 -12.33 9.91 -12.35
C ILE A 120 -12.35 11.46 -12.37
N ILE A 121 -13.47 12.04 -11.95
CA ILE A 121 -13.73 13.46 -11.75
C ILE A 121 -12.83 14.08 -10.65
N ASP A 122 -12.54 13.38 -9.56
CA ASP A 122 -11.65 13.86 -8.50
C ASP A 122 -10.18 13.90 -8.95
N ASP A 123 -9.74 13.00 -9.84
CA ASP A 123 -8.39 13.00 -10.45
C ASP A 123 -8.21 14.13 -11.51
N ILE A 124 -9.32 14.67 -12.05
CA ILE A 124 -9.30 15.74 -13.08
C ILE A 124 -9.35 17.14 -12.45
N LEU A 125 -9.98 17.29 -11.28
CA LEU A 125 -10.13 18.61 -10.65
C LEU A 125 -8.83 19.04 -9.93
N PRO A 126 -8.47 20.35 -10.01
CA PRO A 126 -7.30 20.87 -9.32
C PRO A 126 -7.41 20.65 -7.80
N PRO A 127 -6.30 20.35 -7.11
CA PRO A 127 -6.30 20.03 -5.69
C PRO A 127 -6.78 21.23 -4.86
N VAL A 128 -7.96 21.10 -4.26
CA VAL A 128 -8.49 22.07 -3.30
C VAL A 128 -7.82 21.80 -1.93
N PRO A 129 -7.37 22.82 -1.18
CA PRO A 129 -6.66 22.64 0.11
C PRO A 129 -7.41 21.87 1.22
N ALA A 130 -8.65 21.44 0.97
CA ALA A 130 -9.51 20.71 1.91
C ALA A 130 -10.13 19.43 1.32
N ARG A 131 -9.82 19.07 0.07
CA ARG A 131 -10.29 17.82 -0.56
C ARG A 131 -9.23 16.75 -0.32
N ARG A 132 -9.66 15.54 0.09
CA ARG A 132 -8.76 14.38 0.18
C ARG A 132 -7.99 14.29 -1.14
N VAL A 133 -6.66 14.27 -1.05
CA VAL A 133 -5.78 14.18 -2.21
C VAL A 133 -6.24 12.98 -3.04
N PRO A 134 -6.67 13.17 -4.30
CA PRO A 134 -6.84 12.07 -5.24
C PRO A 134 -5.45 11.49 -5.42
N GLN A 135 -5.15 10.40 -4.71
CA GLN A 135 -3.88 9.72 -4.88
C GLN A 135 -4.00 8.96 -6.20
N PRO A 136 -3.15 9.27 -7.20
CA PRO A 136 -3.24 8.64 -8.50
C PRO A 136 -3.20 7.12 -8.35
N SER A 137 -4.14 6.45 -9.00
CA SER A 137 -4.34 4.99 -8.96
C SER A 137 -3.08 4.15 -9.21
N MET A 138 -2.07 4.71 -9.88
CA MET A 138 -0.78 4.10 -10.14
C MET A 138 0.12 3.93 -8.90
N LEU A 139 -0.18 4.62 -7.79
CA LEU A 139 0.58 4.59 -6.53
C LEU A 139 -0.17 3.89 -5.38
N ARG A 140 -1.16 3.03 -5.67
CA ARG A 140 -1.70 2.14 -4.64
C ARG A 140 -0.65 1.08 -4.30
N CYS A 141 -0.01 1.25 -3.15
CA CYS A 141 0.87 0.22 -2.57
C CYS A 141 0.10 -1.05 -2.15
N HIS A 142 -1.23 -0.96 -2.06
CA HIS A 142 -2.13 -2.09 -1.77
C HIS A 142 -2.73 -2.68 -3.05
N PRO A 143 -2.85 -4.02 -3.15
CA PRO A 143 -3.59 -4.65 -4.23
C PRO A 143 -5.07 -4.24 -4.16
N ALA A 144 -5.74 -4.28 -5.31
CA ALA A 144 -7.14 -3.89 -5.40
C ALA A 144 -8.01 -4.70 -4.42
N ALA A 145 -8.89 -4.01 -3.68
CA ALA A 145 -9.67 -4.60 -2.59
C ALA A 145 -10.51 -5.80 -3.04
N ASN A 146 -11.08 -5.73 -4.24
CA ASN A 146 -11.80 -6.83 -4.89
C ASN A 146 -10.94 -8.11 -5.04
N LEU A 147 -9.65 -7.99 -5.35
CA LEU A 147 -8.75 -9.15 -5.45
C LEU A 147 -8.46 -9.76 -4.07
N ARG A 148 -8.25 -8.92 -3.05
CA ARG A 148 -8.05 -9.36 -1.66
C ARG A 148 -9.30 -10.11 -1.15
N VAL A 149 -10.47 -9.50 -1.30
CA VAL A 149 -11.77 -10.10 -0.94
C VAL A 149 -12.00 -11.41 -1.68
N ALA A 150 -11.71 -11.47 -2.98
CA ALA A 150 -11.86 -12.70 -3.76
C ALA A 150 -10.93 -13.83 -3.28
N ARG A 151 -9.70 -13.51 -2.84
CA ARG A 151 -8.80 -14.50 -2.25
C ARG A 151 -9.26 -14.95 -0.87
N LEU A 152 -9.67 -14.03 -0.01
CA LEU A 152 -10.17 -14.34 1.33
C LEU A 152 -11.39 -15.27 1.28
N ARG A 153 -12.32 -15.03 0.36
CA ARG A 153 -13.49 -15.91 0.15
C ARG A 153 -13.13 -17.31 -0.36
N LYS A 154 -11.95 -17.47 -0.96
CA LYS A 154 -11.43 -18.77 -1.43
C LYS A 154 -10.61 -19.51 -0.36
N LEU A 155 -10.28 -18.86 0.75
CA LEU A 155 -9.61 -19.54 1.84
C LEU A 155 -10.59 -20.55 2.46
N GLU A 156 -10.11 -21.78 2.64
CA GLU A 156 -10.82 -22.77 3.45
C GLU A 156 -10.99 -22.24 4.87
N ALA A 157 -12.08 -22.63 5.53
CA ALA A 157 -12.34 -22.25 6.91
C ALA A 157 -11.11 -22.64 7.76
N PRO A 158 -10.48 -21.69 8.46
CA PRO A 158 -9.35 -21.99 9.32
C PRO A 158 -9.74 -23.04 10.37
N PRO A 159 -8.79 -23.87 10.82
CA PRO A 159 -9.05 -24.85 11.88
C PRO A 159 -9.32 -24.20 13.25
N VAL A 160 -9.16 -22.88 13.36
CA VAL A 160 -9.42 -22.09 14.57
C VAL A 160 -10.82 -21.47 14.45
N PRO A 161 -11.69 -21.60 15.46
CA PRO A 161 -12.99 -20.96 15.43
C PRO A 161 -12.83 -19.42 15.39
N PRO A 162 -13.77 -18.70 14.77
CA PRO A 162 -13.78 -17.24 14.77
C PRO A 162 -13.66 -16.68 16.19
N LEU A 163 -12.86 -15.63 16.36
CA LEU A 163 -12.81 -14.91 17.63
C LEU A 163 -14.20 -14.37 17.99
N ASP A 164 -14.70 -14.77 19.16
CA ASP A 164 -15.94 -14.23 19.71
C ASP A 164 -15.64 -12.92 20.42
N ILE A 165 -15.98 -11.81 19.76
CA ILE A 165 -15.69 -10.46 20.24
C ILE A 165 -17.02 -9.75 20.48
N ALA A 166 -17.36 -9.59 21.75
CA ALA A 166 -18.54 -8.84 22.15
C ALA A 166 -18.43 -7.36 21.74
N GLU A 167 -19.51 -6.81 21.18
CA GLU A 167 -19.62 -5.39 20.93
C GLU A 167 -19.97 -4.65 22.23
N GLU A 168 -18.95 -4.21 22.96
CA GLU A 168 -19.14 -3.32 24.09
C GLU A 168 -19.18 -1.84 23.65
N PRO A 169 -19.91 -0.97 24.38
CA PRO A 169 -19.90 0.45 24.11
C PRO A 169 -18.46 0.98 24.19
N ARG A 170 -17.99 1.63 23.13
CA ARG A 170 -16.63 2.22 23.08
C ARG A 170 -16.53 3.37 24.08
N ILE A 171 -16.01 3.09 25.25
CA ILE A 171 -15.74 4.08 26.31
C ILE A 171 -14.35 4.68 26.07
N SER A 172 -14.23 6.01 26.14
CA SER A 172 -12.92 6.66 26.07
C SER A 172 -12.12 6.33 27.32
N LEU A 173 -10.84 5.96 27.14
CA LEU A 173 -9.87 5.86 28.25
C LEU A 173 -9.70 7.18 29.02
N VAL A 174 -10.13 8.30 28.43
CA VAL A 174 -10.07 9.66 29.02
C VAL A 174 -11.36 10.01 29.79
N GLY A 175 -12.27 9.06 30.01
CA GLY A 175 -13.46 9.25 30.85
C GLY A 175 -14.57 10.12 30.25
N VAL A 176 -14.41 10.57 29.01
CA VAL A 176 -15.47 11.23 28.25
C VAL A 176 -16.34 10.12 27.63
N GLY A 177 -17.67 10.24 27.73
CA GLY A 177 -18.63 9.24 27.24
C GLY A 177 -18.42 8.81 25.78
N PRO A 178 -19.27 7.91 25.24
CA PRO A 178 -19.00 7.19 24.00
C PRO A 178 -18.52 8.12 22.88
N ILE A 179 -17.36 7.79 22.29
CA ILE A 179 -16.72 8.60 21.25
C ILE A 179 -17.59 8.53 19.98
N ALA A 180 -18.54 9.44 19.88
CA ALA A 180 -19.21 9.76 18.64
C ALA A 180 -18.48 10.96 18.04
N MET A 181 -17.73 10.74 16.94
CA MET A 181 -17.31 11.83 16.05
C MET A 181 -18.57 12.47 15.47
N ARG A 182 -19.11 13.46 16.18
CA ARG A 182 -20.20 14.31 15.68
C ARG A 182 -19.58 15.29 14.70
N ALA A 183 -20.10 15.31 13.47
CA ALA A 183 -19.71 16.29 12.47
C ALA A 183 -19.84 17.70 13.05
N ARG A 184 -18.75 18.47 13.05
CA ARG A 184 -18.73 19.86 13.50
C ARG A 184 -18.58 20.76 12.28
N TYR A 185 -19.56 21.63 12.06
CA TYR A 185 -19.45 22.66 11.05
C TYR A 185 -18.48 23.75 11.54
N ARG A 186 -17.39 23.98 10.81
CA ARG A 186 -16.53 25.15 10.98
C ARG A 186 -16.24 25.72 9.61
N TRP A 187 -16.56 26.98 9.39
CA TRP A 187 -16.28 27.65 8.12
C TRP A 187 -14.81 27.39 7.71
N PRO A 188 -14.53 26.90 6.48
CA PRO A 188 -15.42 26.84 5.31
C PRO A 188 -16.11 25.49 5.05
N GLY A 189 -16.18 24.55 6.00
CA GLY A 189 -16.71 23.20 5.73
C GLY A 189 -17.18 22.38 6.94
N VAL A 190 -17.51 21.12 6.67
CA VAL A 190 -17.87 20.13 7.69
C VAL A 190 -16.64 19.32 8.05
N TRP A 191 -16.29 19.31 9.34
CA TRP A 191 -15.17 18.58 9.90
C TRP A 191 -15.70 17.39 10.70
N PHE A 192 -15.00 16.24 10.64
CA PHE A 192 -15.33 15.03 11.39
C PHE A 192 -14.32 14.80 12.51
#